data_AF-A0A811L1W2-F1
#
_entry.id   AF-A0A811L1W2-F1
#
_cell.length_a   1.000
_cell.length_b   1.000
_cell.length_c   1.000
_cell.angle_alpha   90.00
_cell.angle_beta   90.00
_cell.angle_gamma   90.00
#
_symmetry.space_group_name_H-M   'P 1'
#
loop_
_entity.id
_entity.type
_entity.pdbx_description
1 polymer ?
#
loop_
_entity_poly.entity_id
_entity_poly.type
_entity_poly.pdbx_seq_one_letter_code
_entity_poly.pdbx_strand_id
1 'polypeptide(L)'
;MLSALLKPFTNPTWRSITGSVIIGIMIAITIHDSILLFKRYMDDPKESDMKIEVNETMPVPPITFCIPSVQATSHFNKAAKDANYKEINKYLNRMPNKEDFLEKKWGGKLIYSAYTAVATVHTLEREAFGSFLAKRIKQFGSSNSKHFSQKRKNVKFWINHIEQRNVTFAELRNKVGSEVISLMVRDEFQRIYHNRTEETRDNLEAETTWISEKDFCFTAVLNETTGDPIGNQKPFLFLNYFQNEKNLPKDDQVKCASMNFHGDPYDISPYSEHGGSSRDGITESICPGLRYDVTVEVLDSYKMVENDEEGTMCQEVGDDDDEEEKTVFECIGICRAALIKDICNCTAMSTLHLLEDEDKDEDMPLCGDYSKCEVDVQHYKSKESECTEQCKRDCQQIRYQIVSGQTARIVHPLSNGKKVKSNAMTTVFVSWASFEFMTVEQDNVYTWSSFIGELGGILGLWLGLSILAIIQGGFTSAEDVTRKAVTRIGHTSRRNKSFKNEIPKISPSKNDSIRR
;
A
#
# COMPACT_ATOMS: atom_id res chain seq x y z
N MET A 1 -23.11 -47.91 59.09
CA MET A 1 -21.92 -47.07 58.81
C MET A 1 -22.24 -45.86 57.94
N LEU A 2 -23.07 -45.96 56.88
CA LEU A 2 -23.47 -44.79 56.07
C LEU A 2 -24.33 -43.74 56.81
N SER A 3 -25.14 -44.12 57.82
CA SER A 3 -25.96 -43.13 58.57
C SER A 3 -25.17 -42.32 59.60
N ALA A 4 -23.94 -42.71 59.93
CA ALA A 4 -23.06 -41.95 60.82
C ALA A 4 -22.30 -40.83 60.08
N LEU A 5 -22.10 -40.97 58.77
CA LEU A 5 -21.45 -39.98 57.91
C LEU A 5 -22.38 -38.82 57.52
N LEU A 6 -23.70 -38.99 57.66
CA LEU A 6 -24.71 -37.97 57.29
C LEU A 6 -25.26 -37.17 58.48
N LYS A 7 -24.88 -37.47 59.72
CA LYS A 7 -25.28 -36.70 60.91
C LYS A 7 -24.92 -35.20 60.87
N PRO A 8 -23.76 -34.75 60.35
CA PRO A 8 -23.49 -33.31 60.26
C PRO A 8 -24.42 -32.58 59.27
N PHE A 9 -25.11 -33.30 58.37
CA PHE A 9 -26.06 -32.71 57.42
C PHE A 9 -27.49 -32.56 57.96
N THR A 10 -27.76 -32.87 59.23
CA THR A 10 -29.10 -32.68 59.84
C THR A 10 -29.19 -31.48 60.79
N ASN A 11 -28.06 -30.83 61.09
CA ASN A 11 -28.01 -29.66 61.96
C ASN A 11 -28.11 -28.36 61.11
N PRO A 12 -29.09 -27.47 61.34
CA PRO A 12 -29.33 -26.30 60.49
C PRO A 12 -28.14 -25.31 60.46
N THR A 13 -27.37 -25.25 61.54
CA THR A 13 -26.14 -24.44 61.63
C THR A 13 -25.02 -24.98 60.74
N TRP A 14 -24.85 -26.30 60.66
CA TRP A 14 -23.85 -26.92 59.78
C TRP A 14 -24.20 -26.77 58.30
N ARG A 15 -25.48 -26.86 57.92
CA ARG A 15 -25.94 -26.57 56.56
C ARG A 15 -25.69 -25.13 56.14
N SER A 16 -25.85 -24.18 57.06
CA SER A 16 -25.59 -22.76 56.81
C SER A 16 -24.09 -22.47 56.64
N ILE A 17 -23.25 -23.09 57.46
CA ILE A 17 -21.79 -22.93 57.37
C ILE A 17 -21.25 -23.59 56.09
N THR A 18 -21.66 -24.83 55.78
CA THR A 18 -21.20 -25.51 54.55
C THR A 18 -21.71 -24.82 53.30
N GLY A 19 -22.96 -24.34 53.28
CA GLY A 19 -23.50 -23.54 52.17
C GLY A 19 -22.73 -22.23 51.96
N SER A 20 -22.39 -21.51 53.03
CA SER A 20 -21.63 -20.25 52.94
C SER A 20 -20.20 -20.46 52.44
N VAL A 21 -19.55 -21.57 52.83
CA VAL A 21 -18.22 -21.94 52.34
C VAL A 21 -18.26 -22.29 50.86
N ILE A 22 -19.26 -23.07 50.42
CA ILE A 22 -19.44 -23.41 49.00
C ILE A 22 -19.66 -22.16 48.17
N ILE A 23 -20.57 -21.26 48.58
CA ILE A 23 -20.83 -19.99 47.89
C ILE A 23 -19.56 -19.12 47.84
N GLY A 24 -18.82 -19.03 48.95
CA GLY A 24 -17.56 -18.29 49.00
C GLY A 24 -16.51 -18.84 48.03
N ILE A 25 -16.40 -20.17 47.89
CA ILE A 25 -15.51 -20.82 46.92
C ILE A 25 -15.96 -20.53 45.48
N MET A 26 -17.25 -20.63 45.18
CA MET A 26 -17.78 -20.34 43.83
C MET A 26 -17.53 -18.88 43.44
N ILE A 27 -17.70 -17.93 44.36
CA ILE A 27 -17.37 -16.52 44.13
C ILE A 27 -15.88 -16.32 43.86
N ALA A 28 -15.01 -16.96 44.65
CA ALA A 28 -13.57 -16.85 44.48
C ALA A 28 -13.11 -17.39 43.11
N ILE A 29 -13.66 -18.53 42.67
CA ILE A 29 -13.40 -19.11 41.35
C ILE A 29 -13.92 -18.19 40.24
N THR A 30 -15.12 -17.64 40.39
CA THR A 30 -15.71 -16.70 39.41
C THR A 30 -14.82 -15.46 39.22
N ILE A 31 -14.32 -14.88 40.32
CA ILE A 31 -13.42 -13.71 40.28
C ILE A 31 -12.10 -14.08 39.59
N HIS A 32 -11.51 -15.24 39.96
CA HIS A 32 -10.28 -15.71 39.35
C HIS A 32 -10.43 -15.89 37.83
N ASP A 33 -11.47 -16.57 37.39
CA ASP A 33 -11.70 -16.87 35.97
C ASP A 33 -12.07 -15.60 35.19
N SER A 34 -12.80 -14.66 35.80
CA SER A 34 -13.10 -13.35 35.19
C SER A 34 -11.83 -12.51 35.02
N ILE A 35 -10.92 -12.50 36.00
CA ILE A 35 -9.62 -11.81 35.90
C ILE A 35 -8.75 -12.47 34.83
N LEU A 36 -8.76 -13.80 34.74
CA LEU A 36 -8.02 -14.53 33.72
C LEU A 36 -8.55 -14.23 32.32
N LEU A 37 -9.88 -14.20 32.14
CA LEU A 37 -10.53 -13.82 30.89
C LEU A 37 -10.19 -12.37 30.52
N PHE A 38 -10.23 -11.44 31.49
CA PHE A 38 -9.88 -10.05 31.24
C PHE A 38 -8.41 -9.89 30.82
N LYS A 39 -7.49 -10.63 31.44
CA LYS A 39 -6.08 -10.65 30.99
C LYS A 39 -5.95 -11.19 29.57
N ARG A 40 -6.58 -12.32 29.27
CA ARG A 40 -6.59 -12.89 27.91
C ARG A 40 -7.20 -11.95 26.88
N TYR A 41 -8.24 -11.21 27.23
CA TYR A 41 -8.84 -10.22 26.35
C TYR A 41 -7.91 -9.01 26.11
N MET A 42 -7.25 -8.51 27.17
CA MET A 42 -6.31 -7.40 27.07
C MET A 42 -5.02 -7.75 26.32
N ASP A 43 -4.64 -9.03 26.29
CA ASP A 43 -3.49 -9.54 25.52
C ASP A 43 -3.79 -9.65 24.01
N ASP A 44 -5.01 -9.32 23.57
CA ASP A 44 -5.50 -9.33 22.17
C ASP A 44 -5.02 -10.54 21.34
N PRO A 45 -5.38 -11.77 21.75
CA PRO A 45 -4.86 -12.97 21.12
C PRO A 45 -5.41 -13.07 19.69
N LYS A 46 -4.47 -13.25 18.77
CA LYS A 46 -4.71 -13.45 17.35
C LYS A 46 -4.69 -14.94 17.05
N GLU A 47 -5.65 -15.41 16.25
CA GLU A 47 -5.66 -16.77 15.70
C GLU A 47 -5.44 -16.68 14.20
N SER A 48 -4.72 -17.65 13.65
CA SER A 48 -4.40 -17.71 12.23
C SER A 48 -5.00 -18.97 11.63
N ASP A 49 -5.96 -18.81 10.73
CA ASP A 49 -6.56 -19.89 9.97
C ASP A 49 -5.82 -20.03 8.63
N MET A 50 -5.38 -21.26 8.36
CA MET A 50 -4.74 -21.61 7.09
C MET A 50 -5.73 -22.41 6.26
N LYS A 51 -6.07 -21.93 5.07
CA LYS A 51 -6.96 -22.60 4.11
C LYS A 51 -6.21 -22.78 2.79
N ILE A 52 -6.52 -23.84 2.07
CA ILE A 52 -6.03 -24.04 0.70
C ILE A 52 -7.20 -23.72 -0.21
N GLU A 53 -7.04 -22.71 -1.05
CA GLU A 53 -8.03 -22.31 -2.04
C GLU A 53 -7.67 -22.92 -3.40
N VAL A 54 -8.68 -23.44 -4.08
CA VAL A 54 -8.55 -24.00 -5.42
C VAL A 54 -9.53 -23.25 -6.32
N ASN A 55 -8.98 -22.36 -7.15
CA ASN A 55 -9.76 -21.53 -8.04
C ASN A 55 -9.93 -22.19 -9.42
N GLU A 56 -11.09 -22.01 -10.04
CA GLU A 56 -11.29 -22.41 -11.44
C GLU A 56 -10.62 -21.43 -12.42
N THR A 57 -10.52 -20.17 -12.03
CA THR A 57 -9.94 -19.09 -12.82
C THR A 57 -9.07 -18.18 -11.96
N MET A 58 -7.98 -17.68 -12.51
CA MET A 58 -7.10 -16.71 -11.84
C MET A 58 -7.16 -15.35 -12.53
N PRO A 59 -7.13 -14.22 -11.80
CA PRO A 59 -7.02 -12.90 -12.42
C PRO A 59 -5.70 -12.75 -13.19
N VAL A 60 -5.65 -11.81 -14.13
CA VAL A 60 -4.38 -11.37 -14.71
C VAL A 60 -3.64 -10.59 -13.64
N PRO A 61 -2.42 -11.00 -13.23
CA PRO A 61 -1.71 -10.27 -12.19
C PRO A 61 -1.22 -8.92 -12.76
N PRO A 62 -1.03 -7.89 -11.92
CA PRO A 62 -0.50 -6.62 -12.36
C PRO A 62 1.01 -6.79 -12.66
N ILE A 63 1.36 -6.85 -13.95
CA ILE A 63 2.73 -7.14 -14.38
C ILE A 63 3.42 -5.86 -14.87
N THR A 64 4.48 -5.46 -14.17
CA THR A 64 5.37 -4.39 -14.60
C THR A 64 6.67 -4.97 -15.16
N PHE A 65 6.99 -4.61 -16.40
CA PHE A 65 8.24 -4.98 -17.08
C PHE A 65 9.25 -3.85 -16.93
N CYS A 66 10.42 -4.11 -16.36
CA CYS A 66 11.51 -3.16 -16.22
C CYS A 66 12.71 -3.57 -17.08
N ILE A 67 13.00 -2.76 -18.09
CA ILE A 67 14.09 -2.97 -19.04
C ILE A 67 15.19 -1.93 -18.78
N PRO A 68 16.47 -2.32 -18.75
CA PRO A 68 17.54 -1.36 -18.55
C PRO A 68 17.50 -0.24 -19.60
N SER A 69 17.64 1.00 -19.17
CA SER A 69 17.58 2.21 -20.00
C SER A 69 18.54 2.17 -21.20
N VAL A 70 19.68 1.50 -21.03
CA VAL A 70 20.66 1.32 -22.11
C VAL A 70 20.12 0.41 -23.23
N GLN A 71 19.33 -0.61 -22.88
CA GLN A 71 18.63 -1.46 -23.84
C GLN A 71 17.46 -0.73 -24.50
N ALA A 72 16.60 -0.08 -23.70
CA ALA A 72 15.45 0.68 -24.21
C ALA A 72 15.88 1.78 -25.20
N THR A 73 17.00 2.47 -24.92
CA THR A 73 17.54 3.53 -25.79
C THR A 73 18.52 3.03 -26.86
N SER A 74 18.68 1.71 -27.02
CA SER A 74 19.60 1.14 -28.00
C SER A 74 19.19 1.46 -29.45
N HIS A 75 17.90 1.66 -29.72
CA HIS A 75 17.40 2.00 -31.06
C HIS A 75 17.86 3.36 -31.57
N PHE A 76 18.27 4.27 -30.68
CA PHE A 76 18.73 5.60 -31.05
C PHE A 76 20.19 5.57 -31.53
N ASN A 77 20.42 6.05 -32.75
CA ASN A 77 21.76 6.18 -33.31
C ASN A 77 22.58 7.28 -32.60
N LYS A 78 23.91 7.31 -32.81
CA LYS A 78 24.78 8.34 -32.20
C LYS A 78 24.33 9.77 -32.52
N ALA A 79 23.88 10.02 -33.75
CA ALA A 79 23.37 11.32 -34.17
C ALA A 79 22.10 11.76 -33.43
N ALA A 80 21.28 10.82 -32.95
CA ALA A 80 20.12 11.09 -32.10
C ALA A 80 20.53 11.41 -30.65
N LYS A 81 21.67 10.87 -30.20
CA LYS A 81 22.24 11.12 -28.87
C LYS A 81 22.93 12.49 -28.76
N ASP A 82 23.34 13.07 -29.88
CA ASP A 82 23.88 14.42 -29.94
C ASP A 82 22.75 15.47 -29.90
N ALA A 83 22.49 16.01 -28.71
CA ALA A 83 21.44 17.01 -28.49
C ALA A 83 21.76 18.35 -29.17
N ASN A 84 21.21 18.56 -30.38
CA ASN A 84 21.20 19.86 -31.05
C ASN A 84 19.87 20.60 -30.77
N TYR A 85 19.84 21.37 -29.68
CA TYR A 85 18.63 22.09 -29.23
C TYR A 85 18.03 23.02 -30.30
N LYS A 86 18.84 23.58 -31.22
CA LYS A 86 18.32 24.43 -32.31
C LYS A 86 17.46 23.64 -33.28
N GLU A 87 17.87 22.41 -33.59
CA GLU A 87 17.14 21.52 -34.49
C GLU A 87 15.88 20.98 -33.81
N ILE A 88 16.00 20.58 -32.53
CA ILE A 88 14.87 20.14 -31.70
C ILE A 88 13.80 21.25 -31.61
N ASN A 89 14.20 22.50 -31.36
CA ASN A 89 13.29 23.65 -31.34
C ASN A 89 12.55 23.84 -32.66
N LYS A 90 13.22 23.64 -33.80
CA LYS A 90 12.57 23.75 -35.10
C LYS A 90 11.45 22.71 -35.27
N TYR A 91 11.62 21.51 -34.74
CA TYR A 91 10.57 20.49 -34.74
C TYR A 91 9.45 20.82 -33.76
N LEU A 92 9.78 21.22 -32.53
CA LEU A 92 8.79 21.60 -31.51
C LEU A 92 7.94 22.81 -31.93
N ASN A 93 8.51 23.76 -32.67
CA ASN A 93 7.77 24.92 -33.19
C ASN A 93 6.74 24.55 -34.27
N ARG A 94 6.82 23.35 -34.86
CA ARG A 94 5.79 22.81 -35.78
C ARG A 94 4.64 22.14 -35.02
N MET A 95 4.75 22.00 -33.71
CA MET A 95 3.77 21.40 -32.80
C MET A 95 3.47 22.40 -31.66
N PRO A 96 2.76 23.50 -31.96
CA PRO A 96 2.55 24.57 -31.00
C PRO A 96 1.48 24.23 -29.95
N ASN A 97 0.52 23.37 -30.29
CA ASN A 97 -0.62 23.03 -29.44
C ASN A 97 -0.35 21.75 -28.64
N LYS A 98 -1.10 21.57 -27.55
CA LYS A 98 -1.05 20.38 -26.68
C LYS A 98 -1.35 19.09 -27.45
N GLU A 99 -2.45 19.06 -28.20
CA GLU A 99 -2.88 17.89 -28.99
C GLU A 99 -1.82 17.49 -30.02
N ASP A 100 -1.35 18.45 -30.81
CA ASP A 100 -0.28 18.26 -31.80
C ASP A 100 1.00 17.67 -31.19
N PHE A 101 1.33 18.06 -29.96
CA PHE A 101 2.50 17.58 -29.25
C PHE A 101 2.36 16.11 -28.80
N LEU A 102 1.16 15.72 -28.37
CA LEU A 102 0.86 14.38 -27.85
C LEU A 102 0.53 13.36 -28.95
N GLU A 103 -0.13 13.76 -30.03
CA GLU A 103 -0.58 12.84 -31.08
C GLU A 103 0.48 12.59 -32.16
N LYS A 104 1.23 13.62 -32.58
CA LYS A 104 2.19 13.47 -33.68
C LYS A 104 3.37 12.59 -33.27
N LYS A 105 3.84 11.77 -34.21
CA LYS A 105 5.03 10.93 -34.01
C LYS A 105 6.28 11.77 -33.87
N TRP A 106 7.11 11.43 -32.89
CA TRP A 106 8.35 12.15 -32.62
C TRP A 106 9.54 11.58 -33.38
N GLY A 107 10.46 12.46 -33.79
CA GLY A 107 11.74 12.03 -34.35
C GLY A 107 12.68 11.50 -33.27
N GLY A 108 13.59 10.58 -33.60
CA GLY A 108 14.47 9.95 -32.61
C GLY A 108 15.33 10.90 -31.77
N LYS A 109 15.76 12.05 -32.33
CA LYS A 109 16.47 13.11 -31.58
C LYS A 109 15.59 13.72 -30.47
N LEU A 110 14.33 13.97 -30.79
CA LEU A 110 13.35 14.56 -29.90
C LEU A 110 13.04 13.59 -28.76
N ILE A 111 12.74 12.33 -29.11
CA ILE A 111 12.45 11.26 -28.14
C ILE A 111 13.63 11.07 -27.19
N TYR A 112 14.86 10.92 -27.70
CA TYR A 112 16.02 10.68 -26.83
C TYR A 112 16.33 11.86 -25.90
N SER A 113 16.21 13.10 -26.38
CA SER A 113 16.38 14.28 -25.54
C SER A 113 15.31 14.38 -24.45
N ALA A 114 14.05 14.08 -24.78
CA ALA A 114 12.95 14.07 -23.81
C ALA A 114 13.13 12.94 -22.78
N TYR A 115 13.43 11.73 -23.25
CA TYR A 115 13.72 10.56 -22.42
C TYR A 115 14.79 10.88 -21.39
N THR A 116 15.91 11.45 -21.81
CA THR A 116 17.01 11.79 -20.89
C THR A 116 16.63 12.89 -19.90
N ALA A 117 15.72 13.80 -20.24
CA ALA A 117 15.20 14.81 -19.30
C ALA A 117 14.28 14.16 -18.26
N VAL A 118 13.27 13.40 -18.69
CA VAL A 118 12.34 12.68 -17.79
C VAL A 118 13.11 11.72 -16.87
N ALA A 119 14.01 10.93 -17.44
CA ALA A 119 14.91 10.04 -16.72
C ALA A 119 15.69 10.78 -15.63
N THR A 120 16.28 11.94 -15.96
CA THR A 120 17.05 12.73 -14.98
C THR A 120 16.17 13.20 -13.82
N VAL A 121 14.96 13.70 -14.11
CA VAL A 121 14.03 14.21 -13.08
C VAL A 121 13.55 13.07 -12.18
N HIS A 122 13.05 11.96 -12.75
CA HIS A 122 12.65 10.79 -11.97
C HIS A 122 13.78 10.24 -11.10
N THR A 123 14.99 10.13 -11.66
CA THR A 123 16.14 9.62 -10.91
C THR A 123 16.56 10.57 -9.78
N LEU A 124 16.37 11.88 -9.96
CA LEU A 124 16.66 12.87 -8.95
C LEU A 124 15.62 12.88 -7.83
N GLU A 125 14.34 12.92 -8.19
CA GLU A 125 13.22 13.12 -7.27
C GLU A 125 12.73 11.82 -6.62
N ARG A 126 12.82 10.66 -7.29
CA ARG A 126 12.23 9.40 -6.82
C ARG A 126 13.20 8.26 -6.51
N GLU A 127 14.48 8.29 -6.95
CA GLU A 127 15.45 7.22 -6.63
C GLU A 127 16.39 7.54 -5.45
N ALA A 128 16.31 8.73 -4.84
CA ALA A 128 17.21 9.14 -3.76
C ALA A 128 16.47 9.30 -2.43
N PHE A 129 17.14 8.97 -1.31
CA PHE A 129 16.53 8.81 0.01
C PHE A 129 17.20 9.66 1.09
N GLY A 130 16.41 10.28 1.94
CA GLY A 130 16.81 11.08 3.10
C GLY A 130 17.95 12.05 2.80
N SER A 131 19.00 11.98 3.61
CA SER A 131 20.23 12.76 3.39
C SER A 131 20.89 12.54 2.02
N PHE A 132 20.66 11.39 1.36
CA PHE A 132 21.14 11.13 0.00
C PHE A 132 20.35 11.92 -1.05
N LEU A 133 19.03 12.12 -0.87
CA LEU A 133 18.23 13.02 -1.71
C LEU A 133 18.76 14.44 -1.64
N ALA A 134 18.88 14.99 -0.43
CA ALA A 134 19.45 16.33 -0.20
C ALA A 134 20.84 16.47 -0.84
N LYS A 135 21.73 15.49 -0.62
CA LYS A 135 23.06 15.46 -1.24
C LYS A 135 22.99 15.42 -2.76
N ARG A 136 22.07 14.65 -3.34
CA ARG A 136 21.90 14.51 -4.80
C ARG A 136 21.36 15.79 -5.42
N ILE A 137 20.38 16.45 -4.80
CA ILE A 137 19.88 17.77 -5.18
C ILE A 137 21.02 18.79 -5.16
N LYS A 138 21.79 18.84 -4.06
CA LYS A 138 22.95 19.74 -3.94
C LYS A 138 24.00 19.49 -5.02
N GLN A 139 24.34 18.23 -5.28
CA GLN A 139 25.28 17.86 -6.33
C GLN A 139 24.73 18.23 -7.72
N PHE A 140 23.47 17.94 -7.99
CA PHE A 140 22.84 18.24 -9.27
C PHE A 140 22.76 19.75 -9.50
N GLY A 141 22.39 20.54 -8.49
CA GLY A 141 22.26 22.00 -8.58
C GLY A 141 23.60 22.74 -8.64
N SER A 142 24.54 22.42 -7.75
CA SER A 142 25.78 23.19 -7.55
C SER A 142 27.01 22.64 -8.26
N SER A 143 26.99 21.40 -8.78
CA SER A 143 28.18 20.84 -9.43
C SER A 143 28.49 21.54 -10.76
N ASN A 144 29.75 21.95 -10.89
CA ASN A 144 30.32 22.52 -12.12
C ASN A 144 30.75 21.44 -13.14
N SER A 145 30.43 20.16 -12.90
CA SER A 145 30.77 19.12 -13.87
C SER A 145 30.03 19.34 -15.19
N LYS A 146 30.72 19.11 -16.31
CA LYS A 146 30.14 19.22 -17.66
C LYS A 146 28.91 18.31 -17.81
N HIS A 147 28.95 17.13 -17.19
CA HIS A 147 27.86 16.16 -17.18
C HIS A 147 26.58 16.70 -16.54
N PHE A 148 26.68 17.23 -15.30
CA PHE A 148 25.51 17.79 -14.62
C PHE A 148 25.01 19.08 -15.28
N SER A 149 25.92 19.93 -15.78
CA SER A 149 25.54 21.14 -16.52
C SER A 149 24.72 20.81 -17.77
N GLN A 150 25.10 19.78 -18.52
CA GLN A 150 24.36 19.35 -19.71
C GLN A 150 22.98 18.80 -19.35
N LYS A 151 22.87 17.97 -18.30
CA LYS A 151 21.58 17.47 -17.81
C LYS A 151 20.66 18.59 -17.33
N ARG A 152 21.16 19.54 -16.54
CA ARG A 152 20.40 20.72 -16.10
C ARG A 152 19.85 21.52 -17.28
N LYS A 153 20.67 21.76 -18.31
CA LYS A 153 20.23 22.45 -19.54
C LYS A 153 19.12 21.67 -20.25
N ASN A 154 19.24 20.35 -20.34
CA ASN A 154 18.23 19.51 -20.98
C ASN A 154 16.90 19.52 -20.22
N VAL A 155 16.95 19.37 -18.89
CA VAL A 155 15.77 19.43 -18.02
C VAL A 155 15.08 20.79 -18.16
N LYS A 156 15.82 21.89 -17.98
CA LYS A 156 15.28 23.25 -18.13
C LYS A 156 14.70 23.53 -19.51
N PHE A 157 15.30 22.97 -20.55
CA PHE A 157 14.78 23.06 -21.92
C PHE A 157 13.40 22.44 -22.03
N TRP A 158 13.22 21.21 -21.55
CA TRP A 158 11.95 20.49 -21.66
C TRP A 158 10.85 21.08 -20.78
N ILE A 159 11.20 21.55 -19.58
CA ILE A 159 10.25 22.21 -18.66
C ILE A 159 9.65 23.45 -19.30
N ASN A 160 10.49 24.32 -19.87
CA ASN A 160 10.00 25.51 -20.58
C ASN A 160 9.04 25.15 -21.72
N HIS A 161 9.26 24.01 -22.39
CA HIS A 161 8.43 23.58 -23.52
C HIS A 161 7.08 22.98 -23.13
N ILE A 162 7.02 22.27 -21.99
CA ILE A 162 5.77 21.73 -21.46
C ILE A 162 4.92 22.85 -20.83
N GLU A 163 5.54 23.79 -20.12
CA GLU A 163 4.87 24.98 -19.56
C GLU A 163 4.24 25.83 -20.67
N GLN A 164 4.98 26.09 -21.76
CA GLN A 164 4.46 26.82 -22.92
C GLN A 164 3.25 26.18 -23.59
N ARG A 165 3.06 24.86 -23.45
CA ARG A 165 2.03 24.07 -24.14
C ARG A 165 0.94 23.57 -23.19
N ASN A 166 1.01 23.93 -21.92
CA ASN A 166 0.12 23.41 -20.87
C ASN A 166 0.07 21.87 -20.83
N VAL A 167 1.23 21.23 -20.99
CA VAL A 167 1.41 19.77 -20.92
C VAL A 167 1.90 19.40 -19.53
N THR A 168 1.30 18.40 -18.91
CA THR A 168 1.76 17.92 -17.59
C THR A 168 3.01 17.05 -17.74
N PHE A 169 3.77 16.92 -16.65
CA PHE A 169 4.94 16.05 -16.67
C PHE A 169 4.57 14.56 -16.86
N ALA A 170 3.41 14.12 -16.36
CA ALA A 170 2.88 12.78 -16.58
C ALA A 170 2.53 12.53 -18.05
N GLU A 171 1.89 13.51 -18.72
CA GLU A 171 1.60 13.45 -20.16
C GLU A 171 2.89 13.38 -20.99
N LEU A 172 3.91 14.17 -20.62
CA LEU A 172 5.24 14.08 -21.24
C LEU A 172 5.86 12.69 -21.06
N ARG A 173 5.85 12.15 -19.83
CA ARG A 173 6.36 10.81 -19.51
C ARG A 173 5.66 9.75 -20.37
N ASN A 174 4.33 9.75 -20.39
CA ASN A 174 3.54 8.78 -21.13
C ASN A 174 3.78 8.90 -22.64
N LYS A 175 3.90 10.12 -23.18
CA LYS A 175 4.26 10.35 -24.59
C LYS A 175 5.65 9.84 -24.94
N VAL A 176 6.65 10.15 -24.12
CA VAL A 176 8.02 9.68 -24.33
C VAL A 176 8.10 8.15 -24.25
N GLY A 177 7.42 7.58 -23.26
CA GLY A 177 7.39 6.16 -23.01
C GLY A 177 6.70 5.38 -24.13
N SER A 178 5.53 5.82 -24.61
CA SER A 178 4.82 5.17 -25.72
C SER A 178 5.63 5.18 -27.02
N GLU A 179 6.34 6.28 -27.32
CA GLU A 179 7.24 6.35 -28.47
C GLU A 179 8.42 5.37 -28.34
N VAL A 180 9.02 5.24 -27.15
CA VAL A 180 10.10 4.27 -26.89
C VAL A 180 9.60 2.84 -26.98
N ILE A 181 8.44 2.53 -26.39
CA ILE A 181 7.80 1.21 -26.46
C ILE A 181 7.50 0.85 -27.91
N SER A 182 6.97 1.78 -28.72
CA SER A 182 6.66 1.52 -30.13
C SER A 182 7.89 1.08 -30.95
N LEU A 183 9.08 1.60 -30.63
CA LEU A 183 10.33 1.22 -31.28
C LEU A 183 10.83 -0.15 -30.82
N MET A 184 10.61 -0.45 -29.53
CA MET A 184 11.15 -1.60 -28.83
C MET A 184 10.25 -2.84 -28.97
N VAL A 185 8.94 -2.73 -28.80
CA VAL A 185 8.00 -3.85 -28.73
C VAL A 185 7.32 -4.13 -30.07
N ARG A 186 7.13 -3.11 -30.92
CA ARG A 186 6.59 -3.24 -32.30
C ARG A 186 5.28 -4.03 -32.38
N ASP A 187 4.35 -3.74 -31.48
CA ASP A 187 3.04 -4.40 -31.36
C ASP A 187 3.09 -5.89 -31.00
N GLU A 188 4.25 -6.41 -30.56
CA GLU A 188 4.42 -7.78 -30.08
C GLU A 188 4.26 -7.88 -28.55
N PHE A 189 3.26 -7.19 -28.02
CA PHE A 189 2.80 -7.34 -26.63
C PHE A 189 1.32 -7.74 -26.64
N GLN A 190 1.05 -8.98 -26.23
CA GLN A 190 -0.21 -9.64 -26.54
C GLN A 190 -0.73 -10.46 -25.36
N ARG A 191 -2.06 -10.43 -25.20
CA ARG A 191 -2.82 -11.37 -24.37
C ARG A 191 -3.14 -12.59 -25.23
N ILE A 192 -2.89 -13.79 -24.70
CA ILE A 192 -3.18 -15.07 -25.37
C ILE A 192 -4.35 -15.75 -24.68
N TYR A 193 -5.41 -16.05 -25.42
CA TYR A 193 -6.53 -16.85 -24.92
C TYR A 193 -6.50 -18.23 -25.52
N HIS A 194 -6.91 -19.22 -24.71
CA HIS A 194 -6.96 -20.62 -25.12
C HIS A 194 -8.40 -21.11 -25.00
N ASN A 195 -9.03 -21.42 -26.12
CA ASN A 195 -10.37 -22.00 -26.14
C ASN A 195 -10.33 -23.37 -26.82
N ARG A 196 -10.45 -24.46 -26.03
CA ARG A 196 -10.48 -25.89 -26.41
C ARG A 196 -9.39 -26.36 -27.39
N THR A 197 -9.35 -25.81 -28.60
CA THR A 197 -8.40 -26.13 -29.68
C THR A 197 -7.80 -24.91 -30.38
N GLU A 198 -8.31 -23.70 -30.15
CA GLU A 198 -7.87 -22.47 -30.82
C GLU A 198 -7.15 -21.52 -29.85
N GLU A 199 -6.14 -20.84 -30.38
CA GLU A 199 -5.38 -19.79 -29.70
C GLU A 199 -5.73 -18.45 -30.38
N THR A 200 -6.31 -17.53 -29.61
CA THR A 200 -6.55 -16.15 -30.08
C THR A 200 -5.61 -15.20 -29.36
N ARG A 201 -5.25 -14.10 -30.03
CA ARG A 201 -4.31 -13.11 -29.50
C ARG A 201 -4.84 -11.72 -29.70
N ASP A 202 -4.86 -10.95 -28.62
CA ASP A 202 -5.20 -9.54 -28.64
C ASP A 202 -3.98 -8.71 -28.27
N ASN A 203 -3.77 -7.59 -28.96
CA ASN A 203 -2.68 -6.68 -28.62
C ASN A 203 -3.01 -5.94 -27.33
N LEU A 204 -2.02 -5.83 -26.46
CA LEU A 204 -2.10 -5.06 -25.23
C LEU A 204 -1.51 -3.67 -25.45
N GLU A 205 -2.21 -2.67 -24.94
CA GLU A 205 -1.64 -1.35 -24.79
C GLU A 205 -0.67 -1.35 -23.61
N ALA A 206 0.40 -0.57 -23.72
CA ALA A 206 1.43 -0.48 -22.71
C ALA A 206 1.48 0.93 -22.13
N GLU A 207 1.32 1.05 -20.82
CA GLU A 207 1.48 2.32 -20.11
C GLU A 207 2.85 2.40 -19.47
N THR A 208 3.50 3.54 -19.61
CA THR A 208 4.81 3.78 -19.00
C THR A 208 4.64 4.18 -17.54
N THR A 209 5.15 3.34 -16.66
CA THR A 209 5.07 3.52 -15.22
C THR A 209 6.30 4.27 -14.71
N TRP A 210 7.48 3.99 -15.29
CA TRP A 210 8.76 4.55 -14.84
C TRP A 210 9.76 4.80 -15.95
N ILE A 211 10.44 5.95 -15.91
CA ILE A 211 11.60 6.24 -16.76
C ILE A 211 12.71 6.79 -15.88
N SER A 212 13.83 6.07 -15.73
CA SER A 212 15.00 6.57 -15.02
C SER A 212 16.27 6.48 -15.84
N GLU A 213 17.41 6.85 -15.23
CA GLU A 213 18.72 6.67 -15.86
C GLU A 213 19.15 5.20 -15.91
N LYS A 214 18.57 4.36 -15.06
CA LYS A 214 18.92 2.94 -14.94
C LYS A 214 17.95 2.07 -15.72
N ASP A 215 16.65 2.29 -15.53
CA ASP A 215 15.60 1.37 -15.94
C ASP A 215 14.42 2.12 -16.57
N PHE A 216 13.74 1.45 -17.48
CA PHE A 216 12.54 1.89 -18.18
C PHE A 216 11.47 0.84 -17.91
N CYS A 217 10.40 1.22 -17.20
CA CYS A 217 9.36 0.29 -16.82
C CYS A 217 8.00 0.66 -17.42
N PHE A 218 7.24 -0.37 -17.80
CA PHE A 218 5.90 -0.26 -18.35
C PHE A 218 5.04 -1.45 -17.93
N THR A 219 3.73 -1.24 -17.89
CA THR A 219 2.72 -2.24 -17.54
C THR A 219 1.73 -2.42 -18.69
N ALA A 220 1.00 -3.54 -18.69
CA ALA A 220 -0.13 -3.74 -19.59
C ALA A 220 -1.35 -2.95 -19.10
N VAL A 221 -1.99 -2.20 -20.01
CA VAL A 221 -3.32 -1.64 -19.76
C VAL A 221 -4.34 -2.73 -20.08
N LEU A 222 -5.10 -3.13 -19.07
CA LEU A 222 -6.13 -4.15 -19.19
C LEU A 222 -7.48 -3.45 -19.41
N ASN A 223 -8.17 -3.82 -20.49
CA ASN A 223 -9.54 -3.42 -20.80
C ASN A 223 -10.50 -4.53 -20.35
N GLU A 224 -11.81 -4.31 -20.46
CA GLU A 224 -12.84 -5.29 -20.09
C GLU A 224 -12.60 -6.68 -20.69
N THR A 225 -12.10 -6.77 -21.93
CA THR A 225 -11.82 -8.06 -22.59
C THR A 225 -10.45 -8.63 -22.26
N THR A 226 -9.40 -7.80 -22.19
CA THR A 226 -8.03 -8.28 -21.96
C THR A 226 -7.75 -8.60 -20.49
N GLY A 227 -8.56 -8.05 -19.58
CA GLY A 227 -8.59 -8.35 -18.15
C GLY A 227 -9.35 -9.62 -17.78
N ASP A 228 -9.96 -10.31 -18.75
CA ASP A 228 -10.72 -11.54 -18.48
C ASP A 228 -9.90 -12.59 -17.70
N PRO A 229 -10.48 -13.21 -16.64
CA PRO A 229 -9.81 -14.22 -15.84
C PRO A 229 -9.28 -15.39 -16.69
N ILE A 230 -8.14 -15.91 -16.26
CA ILE A 230 -7.41 -16.99 -16.91
C ILE A 230 -7.95 -18.33 -16.40
N GLY A 231 -8.65 -19.07 -17.26
CA GLY A 231 -9.23 -20.38 -16.92
C GLY A 231 -8.36 -21.60 -17.25
N ASN A 232 -7.08 -21.41 -17.60
CA ASN A 232 -6.14 -22.52 -17.80
C ASN A 232 -4.68 -22.13 -17.55
N GLN A 233 -3.83 -23.12 -17.29
CA GLN A 233 -2.40 -22.93 -16.96
C GLN A 233 -1.49 -22.75 -18.20
N LYS A 234 -2.05 -22.49 -19.38
CA LYS A 234 -1.23 -22.22 -20.58
C LYS A 234 -0.73 -20.76 -20.57
N PRO A 235 0.28 -20.42 -21.40
CA PRO A 235 0.75 -19.04 -21.49
C PRO A 235 -0.38 -18.07 -21.83
N PHE A 236 -0.58 -17.08 -20.97
CA PHE A 236 -1.66 -16.11 -21.07
C PHE A 236 -1.15 -14.73 -21.55
N LEU A 237 0.15 -14.48 -21.42
CA LEU A 237 0.81 -13.24 -21.85
C LEU A 237 2.02 -13.56 -22.72
N PHE A 238 2.22 -12.72 -23.73
CA PHE A 238 3.35 -12.78 -24.64
C PHE A 238 3.94 -11.39 -24.84
N LEU A 239 5.25 -11.28 -24.64
CA LEU A 239 6.02 -10.07 -24.92
C LEU A 239 7.26 -10.43 -25.73
N ASN A 240 7.41 -9.79 -26.87
CA ASN A 240 8.69 -9.65 -27.52
C ASN A 240 9.16 -8.21 -27.41
N TYR A 241 10.43 -8.05 -27.06
CA TYR A 241 11.08 -6.76 -27.16
C TYR A 241 12.39 -6.88 -27.92
N PHE A 242 12.63 -5.86 -28.73
CA PHE A 242 13.75 -5.74 -29.63
C PHE A 242 14.74 -4.73 -29.11
N GLN A 243 16.01 -4.93 -29.41
CA GLN A 243 17.10 -4.02 -29.10
C GLN A 243 18.15 -4.02 -30.19
N ASN A 244 18.89 -2.92 -30.31
CA ASN A 244 19.94 -2.79 -31.30
C ASN A 244 21.29 -3.21 -30.71
N GLU A 245 21.70 -4.44 -31.01
CA GLU A 245 22.96 -5.04 -30.54
C GLU A 245 24.19 -4.16 -30.75
N LYS A 246 24.27 -3.43 -31.87
CA LYS A 246 25.43 -2.59 -32.21
C LYS A 246 25.62 -1.42 -31.26
N ASN A 247 24.54 -1.00 -30.62
CA ASN A 247 24.51 0.15 -29.72
C ASN A 247 24.54 -0.26 -28.24
N LEU A 248 24.56 -1.56 -27.94
CA LEU A 248 24.69 -2.07 -26.59
C LEU A 248 26.16 -2.04 -26.13
N PRO A 249 26.40 -1.90 -24.81
CA PRO A 249 27.69 -2.21 -24.21
C PRO A 249 28.13 -3.63 -24.53
N LYS A 250 29.43 -3.92 -24.35
CA LYS A 250 29.93 -5.31 -24.48
C LYS A 250 29.17 -6.23 -23.52
N ASP A 251 28.97 -7.50 -23.92
CA ASP A 251 28.09 -8.48 -23.28
C ASP A 251 28.21 -8.54 -21.74
N ASP A 252 29.41 -8.40 -21.17
CA ASP A 252 29.65 -8.48 -19.71
C ASP A 252 29.10 -7.29 -18.89
N GLN A 253 28.58 -6.25 -19.54
CA GLN A 253 28.02 -5.06 -18.88
C GLN A 253 26.53 -4.86 -19.14
N VAL A 254 25.90 -5.72 -19.94
CA VAL A 254 24.47 -5.61 -20.24
C VAL A 254 23.71 -6.20 -19.06
N LYS A 255 23.17 -5.32 -18.21
CA LYS A 255 22.19 -5.72 -17.19
C LYS A 255 20.99 -6.35 -17.89
N CYS A 256 20.36 -7.31 -17.24
CA CYS A 256 19.18 -7.99 -17.75
C CYS A 256 17.91 -7.27 -17.28
N ALA A 257 16.80 -7.47 -17.99
CA ALA A 257 15.49 -6.97 -17.61
C ALA A 257 14.92 -7.76 -16.42
N SER A 258 13.91 -7.21 -15.78
CA SER A 258 13.15 -7.85 -14.71
C SER A 258 11.66 -7.64 -14.92
N MET A 259 10.85 -8.49 -14.31
CA MET A 259 9.39 -8.35 -14.23
C MET A 259 8.98 -8.38 -12.77
N ASN A 260 8.01 -7.54 -12.42
CA ASN A 260 7.37 -7.49 -11.11
C ASN A 260 5.88 -7.85 -11.26
N PHE A 261 5.36 -8.72 -10.39
CA PHE A 261 3.97 -9.20 -10.37
C PHE A 261 3.08 -8.49 -9.33
N HIS A 262 3.63 -7.58 -8.54
CA HIS A 262 2.85 -6.69 -7.67
C HIS A 262 2.34 -5.43 -8.40
N GLY A 263 2.78 -5.20 -9.63
CA GLY A 263 2.41 -4.02 -10.42
C GLY A 263 3.27 -2.79 -10.16
N ASP A 264 4.15 -2.82 -9.16
CA ASP A 264 4.85 -1.61 -8.75
C ASP A 264 5.78 -1.07 -9.83
N PRO A 265 5.74 0.25 -10.13
CA PRO A 265 6.60 0.90 -11.12
C PRO A 265 8.09 0.69 -10.85
N TYR A 266 8.43 0.55 -9.58
CA TYR A 266 9.77 0.39 -9.06
C TYR A 266 9.66 -0.15 -7.66
N ASP A 267 9.98 -1.42 -7.47
CA ASP A 267 10.12 -1.95 -6.13
C ASP A 267 11.51 -1.56 -5.58
N ILE A 268 11.50 -0.79 -4.50
CA ILE A 268 12.71 -0.45 -3.76
C ILE A 268 13.11 -1.59 -2.81
N SER A 269 12.19 -2.50 -2.46
CA SER A 269 12.44 -3.61 -1.55
C SER A 269 13.71 -4.41 -1.88
N PRO A 270 14.10 -4.66 -3.16
CA PRO A 270 15.35 -5.34 -3.48
C PRO A 270 16.60 -4.53 -3.11
N TYR A 271 16.45 -3.22 -2.88
CA TYR A 271 17.51 -2.26 -2.57
C TYR A 271 17.46 -1.74 -1.13
N SER A 272 16.31 -1.79 -0.44
CA SER A 272 16.13 -1.34 0.95
C SER A 272 16.19 -2.48 1.97
N GLU A 273 15.78 -3.70 1.60
CA GLU A 273 15.84 -4.86 2.49
C GLU A 273 17.15 -5.61 2.28
N HIS A 274 18.17 -5.26 3.07
CA HIS A 274 19.40 -6.04 3.33
C HIS A 274 19.82 -7.08 2.24
N GLY A 275 20.03 -6.62 1.00
CA GLY A 275 20.91 -7.27 0.04
C GLY A 275 20.56 -8.68 -0.44
N GLY A 276 19.28 -9.11 -0.47
CA GLY A 276 18.89 -10.24 -1.32
C GLY A 276 17.76 -11.17 -0.86
N SER A 277 16.98 -10.82 0.16
CA SER A 277 16.03 -11.75 0.78
C SER A 277 14.56 -11.61 0.37
N SER A 278 14.13 -10.48 -0.21
CA SER A 278 12.79 -10.35 -0.79
C SER A 278 12.90 -10.27 -2.31
N ARG A 279 12.85 -11.43 -2.98
CA ARG A 279 12.59 -11.53 -4.43
C ARG A 279 11.14 -11.89 -4.69
N ASP A 280 10.27 -11.62 -3.73
CA ASP A 280 8.84 -11.88 -3.84
C ASP A 280 8.28 -11.09 -5.03
N GLY A 281 7.53 -11.75 -5.90
CA GLY A 281 6.97 -11.08 -7.08
C GLY A 281 7.96 -10.62 -8.15
N ILE A 282 9.28 -10.90 -8.05
CA ILE A 282 10.27 -10.47 -9.05
C ILE A 282 10.97 -11.64 -9.75
N THR A 283 10.97 -11.65 -11.08
CA THR A 283 11.67 -12.66 -11.89
C THR A 283 13.18 -12.61 -11.74
N GLU A 284 13.84 -13.77 -11.87
CA GLU A 284 15.28 -13.81 -12.15
C GLU A 284 15.60 -13.17 -13.51
N SER A 285 16.72 -12.45 -13.57
CA SER A 285 17.21 -11.64 -14.70
C SER A 285 16.87 -12.18 -16.11
N ILE A 286 16.03 -11.45 -16.85
CA ILE A 286 15.62 -11.69 -18.24
C ILE A 286 16.66 -11.07 -19.17
N CYS A 287 17.66 -11.86 -19.53
CA CYS A 287 18.81 -11.43 -20.31
C CYS A 287 18.54 -11.47 -21.82
N PRO A 288 19.18 -10.59 -22.60
CA PRO A 288 18.76 -10.46 -23.98
C PRO A 288 19.13 -11.62 -24.90
N GLY A 289 18.36 -11.84 -25.98
CA GLY A 289 18.64 -12.87 -26.98
C GLY A 289 18.09 -14.26 -26.65
N LEU A 290 17.31 -14.36 -25.59
CA LEU A 290 16.78 -15.60 -25.06
C LEU A 290 15.26 -15.62 -25.12
N ARG A 291 14.73 -16.84 -25.15
CA ARG A 291 13.33 -17.11 -24.86
C ARG A 291 13.19 -17.52 -23.41
N TYR A 292 12.28 -16.85 -22.71
CA TYR A 292 11.89 -17.12 -21.33
C TYR A 292 10.46 -17.63 -21.31
N ASP A 293 10.26 -18.76 -20.67
CA ASP A 293 8.94 -19.23 -20.27
C ASP A 293 8.88 -19.02 -18.74
N VAL A 294 8.13 -17.99 -18.33
CA VAL A 294 7.98 -17.53 -16.95
C VAL A 294 6.72 -18.15 -16.37
N THR A 295 6.90 -18.95 -15.34
CA THR A 295 5.81 -19.57 -14.60
C THR A 295 5.66 -18.88 -13.26
N VAL A 296 4.42 -18.52 -12.92
CA VAL A 296 4.07 -17.75 -11.73
C VAL A 296 3.14 -18.58 -10.86
N GLU A 297 3.38 -18.60 -9.58
CA GLU A 297 2.57 -19.31 -8.59
C GLU A 297 2.26 -18.35 -7.45
N VAL A 298 1.00 -18.28 -7.02
CA VAL A 298 0.66 -17.63 -5.76
C VAL A 298 1.02 -18.62 -4.66
N LEU A 299 1.99 -18.26 -3.83
CA LEU A 299 2.38 -19.09 -2.68
C LEU A 299 1.31 -18.98 -1.61
N ASP A 300 1.18 -17.76 -1.10
CA ASP A 300 0.39 -17.44 0.06
C ASP A 300 -0.31 -16.10 -0.16
N SER A 301 -1.57 -16.00 0.24
CA SER A 301 -2.25 -14.71 0.43
C SER A 301 -2.49 -14.53 1.92
N TYR A 302 -1.84 -13.54 2.51
CA TYR A 302 -1.97 -13.17 3.90
C TYR A 302 -3.04 -12.10 4.04
N LYS A 303 -3.96 -12.28 4.98
CA LYS A 303 -4.85 -11.24 5.47
C LYS A 303 -4.57 -11.06 6.95
N MET A 304 -3.86 -9.99 7.30
CA MET A 304 -3.48 -9.69 8.68
C MET A 304 -4.52 -8.78 9.33
N VAL A 305 -4.61 -8.82 10.66
CA VAL A 305 -5.36 -7.82 11.43
C VAL A 305 -4.48 -6.59 11.59
N GLU A 306 -5.06 -5.39 11.45
CA GLU A 306 -4.38 -4.12 11.71
C GLU A 306 -3.60 -4.14 13.03
N ASN A 307 -2.37 -3.64 12.97
CA ASN A 307 -1.51 -3.57 14.14
C ASN A 307 -0.43 -2.49 13.98
N ASP A 308 0.13 -2.09 15.13
CA ASP A 308 1.25 -1.14 15.24
C ASP A 308 2.55 -1.81 15.71
N GLU A 309 2.64 -3.14 15.57
CA GLU A 309 3.80 -3.91 16.01
C GLU A 309 4.96 -3.78 15.01
N GLU A 310 6.16 -3.47 15.50
CA GLU A 310 7.35 -3.28 14.67
C GLU A 310 7.64 -4.52 13.81
N GLY A 311 7.63 -4.35 12.48
CA GLY A 311 7.90 -5.40 11.51
C GLY A 311 6.67 -6.15 10.97
N THR A 312 5.52 -6.06 11.63
CA THR A 312 4.24 -6.61 11.12
C THR A 312 3.15 -5.57 10.93
N MET A 313 3.45 -4.30 11.23
CA MET A 313 2.52 -3.17 11.09
C MET A 313 1.83 -3.17 9.72
N CYS A 314 0.51 -3.14 9.75
CA CYS A 314 -0.31 -2.99 8.57
C CYS A 314 -1.56 -2.17 8.89
N GLN A 315 -2.14 -1.59 7.85
CA GLN A 315 -3.41 -0.88 7.90
C GLN A 315 -4.29 -1.42 6.79
N GLU A 316 -5.57 -1.65 7.08
CA GLU A 316 -6.54 -1.96 6.05
C GLU A 316 -6.73 -0.70 5.20
N VAL A 317 -6.47 -0.84 3.91
CA VAL A 317 -6.76 0.22 2.94
C VAL A 317 -8.29 0.24 2.81
N GLY A 318 -8.91 1.31 3.29
CA GLY A 318 -10.32 1.32 3.65
C GLY A 318 -11.29 1.27 2.46
N ASP A 319 -12.36 0.49 2.65
CA ASP A 319 -13.66 0.56 1.94
C ASP A 319 -14.45 1.86 2.25
N ASP A 320 -13.82 2.87 2.86
CA ASP A 320 -14.47 4.14 3.20
C ASP A 320 -14.49 5.05 1.96
N ASP A 321 -15.69 5.28 1.41
CA ASP A 321 -16.00 5.94 0.12
C ASP A 321 -15.36 7.33 -0.14
N ASP A 322 -14.60 7.91 0.80
CA ASP A 322 -14.10 9.29 0.77
C ASP A 322 -12.55 9.43 0.79
N GLU A 323 -11.76 8.38 1.08
CA GLU A 323 -10.28 8.44 1.04
C GLU A 323 -9.72 7.58 -0.11
N GLU A 324 -8.99 8.18 -1.05
CA GLU A 324 -8.34 7.44 -2.14
C GLU A 324 -7.39 6.37 -1.58
N GLU A 325 -7.57 5.11 -1.98
CA GLU A 325 -6.71 3.98 -1.64
C GLU A 325 -5.26 4.27 -2.06
N LYS A 326 -4.40 4.67 -1.12
CA LYS A 326 -2.98 4.96 -1.39
C LYS A 326 -2.11 3.76 -1.04
N THR A 327 -1.40 3.25 -2.04
CA THR A 327 -0.36 2.24 -1.82
C THR A 327 0.81 2.80 -1.00
N VAL A 328 1.59 1.92 -0.38
CA VAL A 328 2.86 2.27 0.30
C VAL A 328 3.76 3.11 -0.60
N PHE A 329 3.81 2.78 -1.90
CA PHE A 329 4.64 3.47 -2.89
C PHE A 329 4.18 4.91 -3.13
N GLU A 330 2.87 5.13 -3.15
CA GLU A 330 2.27 6.45 -3.31
C GLU A 330 2.46 7.29 -2.05
N CYS A 331 2.25 6.70 -0.86
CA CYS A 331 2.53 7.36 0.42
C CYS A 331 4.01 7.81 0.51
N ILE A 332 4.97 6.94 0.19
CA ILE A 332 6.39 7.30 0.16
C ILE A 332 6.65 8.39 -0.91
N GLY A 333 5.95 8.34 -2.04
CA GLY A 333 6.00 9.37 -3.08
C GLY A 333 5.56 10.76 -2.58
N ILE A 334 4.49 10.81 -1.79
CA ILE A 334 3.96 12.03 -1.16
C ILE A 334 4.97 12.57 -0.14
N CYS A 335 5.50 11.71 0.74
CA CYS A 335 6.57 12.09 1.68
C CYS A 335 7.77 12.73 0.99
N ARG A 336 8.17 12.22 -0.18
CA ARG A 336 9.26 12.81 -0.97
C ARG A 336 8.89 14.16 -1.57
N ALA A 337 7.67 14.29 -2.08
CA ALA A 337 7.19 15.56 -2.62
C ALA A 337 7.26 16.66 -1.55
N ALA A 338 6.80 16.35 -0.33
CA ALA A 338 6.87 17.24 0.83
C ALA A 338 8.33 17.59 1.20
N LEU A 339 9.24 16.62 1.17
CA LEU A 339 10.66 16.89 1.46
C LEU A 339 11.32 17.77 0.39
N ILE A 340 11.02 17.56 -0.89
CA ILE A 340 11.55 18.40 -1.98
C ILE A 340 10.99 19.82 -1.86
N LYS A 341 9.71 19.95 -1.51
CA LYS A 341 9.05 21.23 -1.22
C LYS A 341 9.78 21.97 -0.09
N ASP A 342 10.09 21.29 1.02
CA ASP A 342 10.86 21.83 2.14
C ASP A 342 12.30 22.27 1.74
N ILE A 343 12.97 21.50 0.88
CA ILE A 343 14.37 21.77 0.50
C ILE A 343 14.48 22.91 -0.52
N CYS A 344 13.57 22.94 -1.49
CA CYS A 344 13.71 23.75 -2.71
C CYS A 344 12.64 24.83 -2.87
N ASN A 345 11.61 24.88 -2.00
CA ASN A 345 10.43 25.74 -2.14
C ASN A 345 9.80 25.66 -3.56
N CYS A 346 9.72 24.45 -4.10
CA CYS A 346 9.13 24.16 -5.40
C CYS A 346 8.39 22.82 -5.38
N THR A 347 7.45 22.65 -6.30
CA THR A 347 6.67 21.41 -6.41
C THR A 347 7.37 20.41 -7.33
N ALA A 348 7.64 19.21 -6.81
CA ALA A 348 8.30 18.13 -7.55
C ALA A 348 7.43 17.63 -8.72
N MET A 349 7.99 17.55 -9.91
CA MET A 349 7.21 17.28 -11.13
C MET A 349 6.81 15.82 -11.27
N SER A 350 7.68 14.91 -10.83
CA SER A 350 7.47 13.46 -10.98
C SER A 350 6.47 12.88 -9.98
N THR A 351 6.15 13.62 -8.91
CA THR A 351 5.21 13.22 -7.85
C THR A 351 3.95 14.10 -7.82
N LEU A 352 3.83 15.09 -8.70
CA LEU A 352 2.70 16.02 -8.72
C LEU A 352 1.33 15.33 -8.85
N HIS A 353 1.27 14.21 -9.56
CA HIS A 353 0.06 13.41 -9.75
C HIS A 353 -0.39 12.67 -8.48
N LEU A 354 0.47 12.58 -7.47
CA LEU A 354 0.19 11.91 -6.19
C LEU A 354 -0.30 12.89 -5.11
N LEU A 355 -0.20 14.19 -5.38
CA LEU A 355 -0.63 15.22 -4.44
C LEU A 355 -2.12 15.50 -4.64
N GLU A 356 -2.84 15.63 -3.54
CA GLU A 356 -4.22 16.12 -3.54
C GLU A 356 -4.28 17.60 -3.88
N ASP A 357 -5.45 18.09 -4.27
CA ASP A 357 -5.63 19.50 -4.62
C ASP A 357 -5.36 20.44 -3.43
N GLU A 358 -5.56 19.99 -2.19
CA GLU A 358 -5.22 20.77 -0.98
C GLU A 358 -3.70 20.90 -0.75
N ASP A 359 -2.92 19.89 -1.16
CA ASP A 359 -1.45 19.88 -1.04
C ASP A 359 -0.75 20.59 -2.21
N LYS A 360 -1.49 20.82 -3.31
CA LYS A 360 -1.05 21.61 -4.45
C LYS A 360 -1.14 23.09 -4.10
N ASP A 361 -0.01 23.65 -3.67
CA ASP A 361 0.13 25.10 -3.64
C ASP A 361 0.11 25.63 -5.08
N GLU A 362 -1.04 26.15 -5.53
CA GLU A 362 -1.23 26.73 -6.87
C GLU A 362 -0.22 27.85 -7.19
N ASP A 363 0.29 28.53 -6.15
CA ASP A 363 1.26 29.61 -6.26
C ASP A 363 2.72 29.14 -6.37
N MET A 364 3.00 27.84 -6.15
CA MET A 364 4.36 27.34 -6.10
C MET A 364 4.85 26.87 -7.48
N PRO A 365 6.02 27.35 -7.97
CA PRO A 365 6.52 26.94 -9.27
C PRO A 365 6.98 25.48 -9.27
N LEU A 366 6.89 24.83 -10.42
CA LEU A 366 7.45 23.50 -10.61
C LEU A 366 8.99 23.51 -10.46
N CYS A 367 9.55 22.45 -9.89
CA CYS A 367 10.98 22.30 -9.68
C CYS A 367 11.78 22.16 -11.00
N GLY A 368 12.12 23.29 -11.63
CA GLY A 368 12.84 23.28 -12.90
C GLY A 368 14.33 23.65 -12.84
N ASP A 369 14.74 24.33 -11.77
CA ASP A 369 16.13 24.79 -11.61
C ASP A 369 16.62 24.54 -10.18
N TYR A 370 16.99 23.29 -9.89
CA TYR A 370 17.54 22.87 -8.59
C TYR A 370 18.86 23.57 -8.21
N SER A 371 19.45 24.40 -9.08
CA SER A 371 20.60 25.23 -8.72
C SER A 371 20.26 26.31 -7.69
N LYS A 372 18.97 26.65 -7.55
CA LYS A 372 18.46 27.64 -6.59
C LYS A 372 18.17 27.07 -5.20
N CYS A 373 18.24 25.74 -5.01
CA CYS A 373 17.93 25.13 -3.72
C CYS A 373 19.07 25.33 -2.72
N GLU A 374 18.76 25.85 -1.54
CA GLU A 374 19.70 25.95 -0.43
C GLU A 374 19.66 24.69 0.44
N VAL A 375 20.60 23.78 0.21
CA VAL A 375 20.55 22.45 0.84
C VAL A 375 21.52 22.33 2.03
N ASP A 376 20.95 22.23 3.22
CA ASP A 376 21.63 21.73 4.43
C ASP A 376 21.38 20.22 4.63
N VAL A 377 22.37 19.41 4.29
CA VAL A 377 22.27 17.94 4.30
C VAL A 377 22.08 17.37 5.71
N GLN A 378 22.52 18.07 6.77
CA GLN A 378 22.41 17.54 8.14
C GLN A 378 21.00 17.66 8.70
N HIS A 379 20.26 18.69 8.31
CA HIS A 379 18.89 18.97 8.76
C HIS A 379 17.88 17.90 8.30
N TYR A 380 18.09 17.34 7.12
CA TYR A 380 17.11 16.45 6.47
C TYR A 380 17.34 14.96 6.71
N LYS A 381 18.20 14.58 7.65
CA LYS A 381 18.48 13.16 7.94
C LYS A 381 17.31 12.46 8.66
N SER A 382 16.56 13.15 9.52
CA SER A 382 15.50 12.57 10.35
C SER A 382 14.10 12.71 9.78
N LYS A 383 13.81 13.79 9.04
CA LYS A 383 12.46 14.12 8.55
C LYS A 383 11.85 13.07 7.61
N GLU A 384 12.65 12.46 6.74
CA GLU A 384 12.12 11.45 5.80
C GLU A 384 11.77 10.14 6.52
N SER A 385 12.58 9.71 7.50
CA SER A 385 12.32 8.50 8.30
C SER A 385 10.97 8.62 9.00
N GLU A 386 10.75 9.77 9.65
CA GLU A 386 9.53 10.07 10.39
C GLU A 386 8.28 10.03 9.49
N CYS A 387 8.38 10.49 8.24
CA CYS A 387 7.27 10.41 7.28
C CYS A 387 7.06 8.98 6.77
N THR A 388 8.14 8.26 6.43
CA THR A 388 8.03 6.88 5.92
C THR A 388 7.54 5.89 6.98
N GLU A 389 7.76 6.18 8.27
CA GLU A 389 7.22 5.38 9.38
C GLU A 389 5.69 5.45 9.47
N GLN A 390 5.07 6.49 8.89
CA GLN A 390 3.61 6.62 8.82
C GLN A 390 3.01 5.84 7.63
N CYS A 391 3.82 5.48 6.64
CA CYS A 391 3.37 4.71 5.49
C CYS A 391 3.26 3.23 5.84
N LYS A 392 2.07 2.82 6.32
CA LYS A 392 1.78 1.43 6.68
C LYS A 392 1.52 0.58 5.42
N ARG A 393 1.92 -0.70 5.50
CA ARG A 393 1.66 -1.68 4.44
C ARG A 393 0.19 -2.10 4.47
N ASP A 394 -0.32 -2.50 3.32
CA ASP A 394 -1.62 -3.18 3.26
C ASP A 394 -1.57 -4.46 4.10
N CYS A 395 -2.63 -4.68 4.87
CA CYS A 395 -2.85 -5.90 5.64
C CYS A 395 -3.14 -7.11 4.73
N GLN A 396 -3.58 -6.88 3.49
CA GLN A 396 -3.66 -7.91 2.48
C GLN A 396 -2.35 -7.98 1.67
N GLN A 397 -1.69 -9.13 1.68
CA GLN A 397 -0.43 -9.34 0.98
C GLN A 397 -0.44 -10.66 0.22
N ILE A 398 -0.22 -10.60 -1.10
CA ILE A 398 -0.10 -11.77 -1.95
C ILE A 398 1.36 -12.02 -2.24
N ARG A 399 1.87 -13.21 -1.93
CA ARG A 399 3.24 -13.62 -2.26
C ARG A 399 3.27 -14.45 -3.53
N TYR A 400 4.20 -14.14 -4.41
CA TYR A 400 4.39 -14.82 -5.68
C TYR A 400 5.72 -15.55 -5.71
N GLN A 401 5.68 -16.83 -6.05
CA GLN A 401 6.85 -17.57 -6.50
C GLN A 401 6.93 -17.53 -8.01
N ILE A 402 8.10 -17.14 -8.52
CA ILE A 402 8.33 -17.03 -9.95
C ILE A 402 9.49 -17.91 -10.36
N VAL A 403 9.23 -18.76 -11.34
CA VAL A 403 10.23 -19.66 -11.93
C VAL A 403 10.38 -19.30 -13.40
N SER A 404 11.57 -18.81 -13.77
CA SER A 404 11.88 -18.52 -15.17
C SER A 404 12.69 -19.65 -15.79
N GLY A 405 12.12 -20.33 -16.78
CA GLY A 405 12.82 -21.32 -17.60
C GLY A 405 13.43 -20.68 -18.84
N GLN A 406 14.72 -20.93 -19.11
CA GLN A 406 15.36 -20.55 -20.38
C GLN A 406 15.29 -21.72 -21.36
N THR A 407 14.46 -21.63 -22.40
CA THR A 407 14.25 -22.76 -23.32
C THR A 407 15.16 -22.74 -24.54
N ALA A 408 15.47 -21.57 -25.12
CA ALA A 408 16.32 -21.50 -26.30
C ALA A 408 16.95 -20.11 -26.53
N ARG A 409 18.10 -20.10 -27.21
CA ARG A 409 18.69 -18.89 -27.81
C ARG A 409 18.03 -18.62 -29.16
N ILE A 410 17.66 -17.36 -29.41
CA ILE A 410 17.08 -16.96 -30.69
C ILE A 410 18.20 -16.91 -31.74
N VAL A 411 17.95 -17.54 -32.89
CA VAL A 411 18.91 -17.66 -34.00
C VAL A 411 18.26 -17.12 -35.26
N HIS A 412 18.81 -16.03 -35.80
CA HIS A 412 18.35 -15.52 -37.09
C HIS A 412 19.09 -16.22 -38.24
N PRO A 413 18.39 -16.71 -39.26
CA PRO A 413 19.00 -17.10 -40.51
C PRO A 413 19.39 -15.85 -41.30
N LEU A 414 20.68 -15.66 -41.57
CA LEU A 414 21.12 -14.64 -42.51
C LEU A 414 20.77 -15.02 -43.94
N SER A 415 20.70 -14.03 -44.84
CA SER A 415 20.48 -14.21 -46.29
C SER A 415 21.52 -15.11 -46.98
N ASN A 416 22.65 -15.38 -46.32
CA ASN A 416 23.70 -16.31 -46.76
C ASN A 416 23.57 -17.72 -46.15
N GLY A 417 22.45 -18.05 -45.48
CA GLY A 417 22.21 -19.34 -44.84
C GLY A 417 22.96 -19.56 -43.51
N LYS A 418 23.78 -18.59 -43.06
CA LYS A 418 24.51 -18.70 -41.80
C LYS A 418 23.57 -18.37 -40.64
N LYS A 419 23.49 -19.27 -39.66
CA LYS A 419 22.80 -19.06 -38.39
C LYS A 419 23.66 -18.15 -37.51
N VAL A 420 23.20 -16.94 -37.19
CA VAL A 420 23.88 -16.05 -36.25
C VAL A 420 23.01 -15.91 -35.00
N LYS A 421 23.67 -16.09 -33.85
CA LYS A 421 23.08 -15.83 -32.54
C LYS A 421 22.75 -14.35 -32.48
N SER A 422 21.51 -14.03 -32.13
CA SER A 422 21.09 -12.64 -32.04
C SER A 422 20.61 -12.34 -30.63
N ASN A 423 21.20 -11.31 -30.05
CA ASN A 423 20.74 -10.65 -28.84
C ASN A 423 19.72 -9.55 -29.16
N ALA A 424 19.32 -9.38 -30.43
CA ALA A 424 18.46 -8.29 -30.88
C ALA A 424 17.00 -8.45 -30.47
N MET A 425 16.59 -9.64 -30.04
CA MET A 425 15.22 -9.96 -29.69
C MET A 425 15.21 -10.82 -28.43
N THR A 426 14.29 -10.54 -27.53
CA THR A 426 14.02 -11.34 -26.34
C THR A 426 12.54 -11.65 -26.31
N THR A 427 12.21 -12.90 -26.04
CA THR A 427 10.82 -13.39 -26.00
C THR A 427 10.47 -13.84 -24.60
N VAL A 428 9.32 -13.42 -24.10
CA VAL A 428 8.80 -13.77 -22.78
C VAL A 428 7.39 -14.29 -22.93
N PHE A 429 7.15 -15.50 -22.40
CA PHE A 429 5.83 -16.07 -22.19
C PHE A 429 5.56 -16.11 -20.68
N VAL A 430 4.35 -15.77 -20.26
CA VAL A 430 3.93 -15.87 -18.85
C VAL A 430 2.76 -16.84 -18.72
N SER A 431 2.85 -17.75 -17.77
CA SER A 431 1.82 -18.74 -17.42
C SER A 431 1.67 -18.87 -15.92
N TRP A 432 0.48 -19.26 -15.46
CA TRP A 432 0.26 -19.72 -14.08
C TRP A 432 0.76 -21.16 -13.90
N ALA A 433 1.46 -21.44 -12.80
CA ALA A 433 1.91 -22.77 -12.41
C ALA A 433 0.74 -23.62 -11.92
N SER A 434 -0.03 -23.02 -10.99
CA SER A 434 -1.13 -23.63 -10.27
C SER A 434 -2.25 -22.62 -10.07
N PHE A 435 -3.48 -23.10 -9.93
CA PHE A 435 -4.63 -22.30 -9.47
C PHE A 435 -4.98 -22.62 -8.00
N GLU A 436 -4.07 -23.33 -7.34
CA GLU A 436 -4.14 -23.68 -5.93
C GLU A 436 -3.15 -22.80 -5.18
N PHE A 437 -3.60 -22.16 -4.11
CA PHE A 437 -2.73 -21.35 -3.24
C PHE A 437 -3.23 -21.39 -1.79
N MET A 438 -2.33 -21.06 -0.86
CA MET A 438 -2.68 -21.01 0.56
C MET A 438 -3.18 -19.61 0.93
N THR A 439 -4.27 -19.53 1.67
CA THR A 439 -4.72 -18.30 2.32
C THR A 439 -4.47 -18.42 3.82
N VAL A 440 -3.86 -17.38 4.38
CA VAL A 440 -3.58 -17.27 5.82
C VAL A 440 -4.33 -16.06 6.32
N GLU A 441 -5.46 -16.29 6.98
CA GLU A 441 -6.31 -15.25 7.54
C GLU A 441 -6.03 -15.18 9.03
N GLN A 442 -5.68 -13.99 9.51
CA GLN A 442 -5.54 -13.71 10.92
C GLN A 442 -6.80 -13.01 11.41
N ASP A 443 -7.40 -13.55 12.45
CA ASP A 443 -8.59 -12.99 13.08
C ASP A 443 -8.35 -12.79 14.58
N ASN A 444 -9.08 -11.83 15.15
CA ASN A 444 -9.10 -11.63 16.59
C ASN A 444 -9.89 -12.76 17.25
N VAL A 445 -9.25 -13.50 18.16
CA VAL A 445 -9.89 -14.60 18.91
C VAL A 445 -11.11 -14.10 19.70
N TYR A 446 -11.00 -12.87 20.22
CA TYR A 446 -12.06 -12.26 21.02
C TYR A 446 -12.67 -11.05 20.33
N THR A 447 -13.87 -11.24 19.79
CA THR A 447 -14.78 -10.11 19.55
C THR A 447 -15.44 -9.66 20.86
N TRP A 448 -15.93 -8.41 20.92
CA TRP A 448 -16.69 -7.92 22.08
C TRP A 448 -17.88 -8.83 22.42
N SER A 449 -18.53 -9.40 21.41
CA SER A 449 -19.58 -10.41 21.56
C SER A 449 -19.08 -11.69 22.21
N SER A 450 -17.94 -12.25 21.78
CA SER A 450 -17.35 -13.45 22.36
C SER A 450 -16.95 -13.22 23.82
N PHE A 451 -16.37 -12.05 24.14
CA PHE A 451 -16.00 -11.67 25.49
C PHE A 451 -17.22 -11.61 26.43
N ILE A 452 -18.30 -10.93 26.03
CA ILE A 452 -19.55 -10.88 26.82
C ILE A 452 -20.16 -12.27 26.96
N GLY A 453 -20.12 -13.08 25.90
CA GLY A 453 -20.62 -14.46 25.91
C GLY A 453 -19.89 -15.33 26.93
N GLU A 454 -18.56 -15.31 26.93
CA GLU A 454 -17.74 -16.07 27.89
C GLU A 454 -17.87 -15.53 29.32
N LEU A 455 -17.89 -14.21 29.51
CA LEU A 455 -18.11 -13.60 30.82
C LEU A 455 -19.49 -13.99 31.38
N GLY A 456 -20.52 -13.95 30.53
CA GLY A 456 -21.87 -14.43 30.86
C GLY A 456 -21.90 -15.92 31.16
N GLY A 457 -21.11 -16.72 30.45
CA GLY A 457 -20.92 -18.15 30.71
C GLY A 457 -20.28 -18.43 32.07
N ILE A 458 -19.20 -17.71 32.43
CA ILE A 458 -18.52 -17.82 33.72
C ILE A 458 -19.47 -17.42 34.87
N LEU A 459 -20.18 -16.30 34.73
CA LEU A 459 -21.14 -15.81 35.72
C LEU A 459 -22.36 -16.75 35.87
N GLY A 460 -22.84 -17.31 34.76
CA GLY A 460 -23.93 -18.26 34.73
C GLY A 460 -23.57 -19.64 35.30
N LEU A 461 -22.35 -20.13 35.03
CA LEU A 461 -21.89 -21.45 35.46
C LEU A 461 -21.63 -21.52 36.97
N TRP A 462 -20.95 -20.51 37.53
CA TRP A 462 -20.51 -20.54 38.92
C TRP A 462 -21.51 -19.91 39.89
N LEU A 463 -22.23 -18.86 39.47
CA LEU A 463 -23.16 -18.13 40.34
C LEU A 463 -24.63 -18.26 39.93
N GLY A 464 -24.93 -18.87 38.76
CA GLY A 464 -26.30 -18.94 38.25
C GLY A 464 -26.87 -17.56 37.90
N LEU A 465 -26.01 -16.54 37.76
CA LEU A 465 -26.43 -15.17 37.52
C LEU A 465 -26.62 -14.95 36.03
N SER A 466 -27.85 -14.65 35.62
CA SER A 466 -28.14 -14.05 34.32
C SER A 466 -27.87 -12.55 34.37
N ILE A 467 -27.63 -11.93 33.22
CA ILE A 467 -27.51 -10.47 33.08
C ILE A 467 -28.72 -9.74 33.68
N LEU A 468 -29.91 -10.35 33.60
CA LEU A 468 -31.14 -9.84 34.20
C LEU A 468 -31.12 -9.90 35.73
N ALA A 469 -30.46 -10.90 36.32
CA ALA A 469 -30.31 -11.03 37.78
C ALA A 469 -29.33 -9.98 38.32
N ILE A 470 -28.29 -9.63 37.56
CA ILE A 470 -27.35 -8.55 37.90
C ILE A 470 -28.06 -7.20 37.83
N ILE A 471 -28.84 -6.96 36.77
CA ILE A 471 -29.63 -5.73 36.61
C ILE A 471 -30.66 -5.61 37.74
N GLN A 472 -31.43 -6.67 38.04
CA GLN A 472 -32.37 -6.67 39.16
C GLN A 472 -31.67 -6.46 40.49
N GLY A 473 -30.54 -7.14 40.75
CA GLY A 473 -29.75 -6.96 41.97
C GLY A 473 -29.21 -5.54 42.12
N GLY A 474 -28.81 -4.91 41.03
CA GLY A 474 -28.40 -3.51 40.96
C GLY A 474 -29.55 -2.55 41.29
N PHE A 475 -30.72 -2.74 40.67
CA PHE A 475 -31.92 -1.95 40.96
C PHE A 475 -32.35 -2.08 42.43
N THR A 476 -32.41 -3.30 42.98
CA THR A 476 -32.77 -3.50 44.40
C THR A 476 -31.73 -2.93 45.36
N SER A 477 -30.44 -3.02 45.02
CA SER A 477 -29.38 -2.42 45.84
C SER A 477 -29.41 -0.89 45.78
N ALA A 478 -29.70 -0.31 44.62
CA ALA A 478 -29.89 1.12 44.45
C ALA A 478 -31.14 1.62 45.20
N GLU A 479 -32.25 0.87 45.16
CA GLU A 479 -33.44 1.13 45.97
C GLU A 479 -33.15 1.03 47.48
N ASP A 480 -32.34 0.07 47.92
CA ASP A 480 -31.97 -0.06 49.33
C ASP A 480 -31.00 1.03 49.80
N VAL A 481 -30.06 1.45 48.97
CA VAL A 481 -29.16 2.59 49.24
C VAL A 481 -29.95 3.90 49.28
N THR A 482 -30.88 4.10 48.34
CA THR A 482 -31.76 5.29 48.35
C THR A 482 -32.73 5.25 49.53
N ARG A 483 -33.29 4.09 49.93
CA ARG A 483 -34.06 3.95 51.18
C ARG A 483 -33.24 4.25 52.42
N LYS A 484 -32.00 3.77 52.50
CA LYS A 484 -31.09 4.04 53.63
C LYS A 484 -30.67 5.52 53.68
N ALA A 485 -30.52 6.17 52.52
CA ALA A 485 -30.30 7.61 52.43
C ALA A 485 -31.54 8.41 52.89
N VAL A 486 -32.73 8.03 52.43
CA VAL A 486 -34.01 8.68 52.82
C VAL A 486 -34.32 8.48 54.31
N THR A 487 -34.04 7.31 54.88
CA THR A 487 -34.22 7.07 56.33
C THR A 487 -33.20 7.83 57.18
N ARG A 488 -31.95 8.01 56.71
CA ARG A 488 -30.98 8.91 57.36
C ARG A 488 -31.44 10.36 57.34
N ILE A 489 -31.97 10.85 56.21
CA ILE A 489 -32.53 12.21 56.08
C ILE A 489 -33.80 12.37 56.95
N GLY A 490 -34.64 11.34 57.05
CA GLY A 490 -35.82 11.31 57.91
C GLY A 490 -35.49 11.38 59.41
N HIS A 491 -34.38 10.77 59.84
CA HIS A 491 -33.90 10.90 61.22
C HIS A 491 -33.30 12.29 61.52
N THR A 492 -32.71 12.97 60.54
CA THR A 492 -32.25 14.37 60.71
C THR A 492 -33.43 15.34 60.79
N SER A 493 -34.50 15.09 60.02
CA SER A 493 -35.73 15.91 60.03
C SER A 493 -36.53 15.78 61.35
N ARG A 494 -36.57 14.58 61.97
CA ARG A 494 -37.21 14.38 63.28
C ARG A 494 -36.49 15.08 64.44
N ARG A 495 -35.20 15.37 64.33
CA ARG A 495 -34.44 16.12 65.35
C ARG A 495 -34.71 17.64 65.30
N ASN A 496 -35.11 18.17 64.14
CA ASN A 496 -35.45 19.60 63.96
C ASN A 496 -36.93 19.95 64.24
N LYS A 497 -37.81 18.97 64.46
CA LYS A 497 -39.22 19.21 64.84
C LYS A 497 -39.45 19.44 66.35
N SER A 498 -38.42 19.31 67.18
CA SER A 498 -38.50 19.55 68.63
C SER A 498 -38.22 21.01 69.05
N PHE A 499 -37.99 21.93 68.10
CA PHE A 499 -37.57 23.31 68.38
C PHE A 499 -38.52 24.42 67.88
N LYS A 500 -39.74 24.08 67.44
CA LYS A 500 -40.77 25.05 67.03
C LYS A 500 -42.09 24.79 67.75
N ASN A 501 -42.20 25.27 68.99
CA ASN A 501 -43.46 25.48 69.71
C ASN A 501 -43.29 26.60 70.73
N GLU A 502 -43.15 27.84 70.25
CA GLU A 502 -43.57 29.03 71.01
C GLU A 502 -44.28 29.98 70.03
N ILE A 503 -45.61 30.10 70.17
CA ILE A 503 -46.39 31.23 69.69
C ILE A 503 -47.24 31.69 70.88
N PRO A 504 -47.28 33.00 71.20
CA PRO A 504 -48.13 33.53 72.26
C PRO A 504 -49.60 33.57 71.81
N LYS A 505 -50.49 33.27 72.76
CA LYS A 505 -51.95 33.37 72.63
C LYS A 505 -52.41 34.82 72.48
N ILE A 506 -53.43 35.08 71.67
CA ILE A 506 -54.61 35.92 71.95
C ILE A 506 -55.70 35.55 70.93
N SER A 507 -56.96 35.59 71.38
CA SER A 507 -58.19 35.19 70.69
C SER A 507 -59.20 36.36 70.74
N PRO A 508 -60.46 36.23 70.30
CA PRO A 508 -60.92 36.21 68.90
C PRO A 508 -62.04 37.25 68.65
N SER A 509 -62.35 37.58 67.39
CA SER A 509 -63.61 38.24 66.99
C SER A 509 -63.59 38.39 65.46
N LYS A 510 -64.43 37.70 64.68
CA LYS A 510 -65.87 37.85 64.43
C LYS A 510 -66.08 38.43 63.02
N ASN A 511 -66.83 37.67 62.23
CA ASN A 511 -67.75 38.08 61.18
C ASN A 511 -67.31 38.74 59.87
N ASP A 512 -68.03 38.27 58.85
CA ASP A 512 -68.47 38.95 57.63
C ASP A 512 -67.39 39.18 56.55
N SER A 513 -67.68 39.15 55.26
CA SER A 513 -68.75 38.64 54.41
C SER A 513 -68.31 39.03 52.98
N ILE A 514 -68.83 38.35 51.95
CA ILE A 514 -69.05 38.91 50.60
C ILE A 514 -67.84 39.06 49.65
N ARG A 515 -67.84 38.15 48.66
CA ARG A 515 -67.66 38.37 47.20
C ARG A 515 -67.15 39.75 46.74
N ARG A 516 -66.09 39.74 45.94
CA ARG A 516 -66.18 39.81 44.45
C ARG A 516 -64.85 39.46 43.83
#